data_AF-A0A059WTC6-F1
#
_entry.id   AF-A0A059WTC6-F1
#
_cell.length_a   1.000
_cell.length_b   1.000
_cell.length_c   1.000
_cell.angle_alpha   90.00
_cell.angle_beta   90.00
_cell.angle_gamma   90.00
#
_symmetry.space_group_name_H-M   'P 1'
#
loop_
_entity.id
_entity.type
_entity.pdbx_description
1 polymer ?
#
loop_
_entity_poly.entity_id
_entity_poly.type
_entity_poly.pdbx_seq_one_letter_code
_entity_poly.pdbx_strand_id
1 'polypeptide(L)'
;PSVIGNRSEQDENYGILMNYITYSELRDNFVSDVRSGAAEGGMVSGVEGKALFIYNSLFNVIEHNHFERSAVGIHLTAGSEDNRIADNAFVDNQQQVKYVATRLQEWSAQGRGNYWSDYLGWDRNNDAVGDVIYEPNDNVDRLLWLYPQVRLLMNSPSIEVLRWVQRSFPVTKSPGVKDSFPLMNLPTLPPTQGPIL
;
A
#
# COMPACT_ATOMS: atom_id res chain seq x y z
N PRO A 1 -4.51 14.72 16.32
CA PRO A 1 -3.38 14.11 17.07
C PRO A 1 -2.22 13.90 16.10
N SER A 2 -0.98 13.73 16.57
CA SER A 2 0.16 13.47 15.68
C SER A 2 0.99 12.31 16.21
N VAL A 3 1.36 11.39 15.32
CA VAL A 3 2.18 10.22 15.62
C VAL A 3 3.41 10.32 14.72
N ILE A 4 4.53 10.71 15.31
CA ILE A 4 5.74 11.08 14.55
C ILE A 4 6.96 10.34 15.09
N GLY A 5 7.79 9.78 14.21
CA GLY A 5 9.11 9.24 14.57
C GLY A 5 9.07 7.96 15.42
N ASN A 6 7.96 7.21 15.38
CA ASN A 6 7.81 5.99 16.18
C ASN A 6 8.35 4.76 15.45
N ARG A 7 8.69 3.74 16.22
CA ARG A 7 9.13 2.44 15.73
C ARG A 7 8.26 1.35 16.34
N SER A 8 7.65 0.54 15.49
CA SER A 8 6.77 -0.57 15.88
C SER A 8 7.20 -1.81 15.10
N GLU A 9 7.41 -2.93 15.80
CA GLU A 9 7.98 -4.14 15.20
C GLU A 9 7.36 -5.38 15.80
N GLN A 10 7.06 -6.37 14.96
CA GLN A 10 6.55 -7.67 15.39
C GLN A 10 5.23 -7.60 16.16
N ASP A 11 4.47 -6.52 15.98
CA ASP A 11 3.14 -6.37 16.58
C ASP A 11 2.16 -7.43 16.06
N GLU A 12 1.13 -7.70 16.85
CA GLU A 12 0.02 -8.57 16.44
C GLU A 12 -1.16 -7.73 15.95
N ASN A 13 -1.80 -8.18 14.88
CA ASN A 13 -2.97 -7.57 14.23
C ASN A 13 -2.71 -6.23 13.55
N TYR A 14 -2.14 -5.24 14.24
CA TYR A 14 -1.84 -3.94 13.66
C TYR A 14 -0.65 -3.23 14.33
N GLY A 15 0.21 -2.58 13.52
CA GLY A 15 1.25 -1.70 14.04
C GLY A 15 0.69 -0.34 14.45
N ILE A 16 -0.06 0.31 13.54
CA ILE A 16 -0.75 1.57 13.82
C ILE A 16 -2.24 1.46 13.47
N LEU A 17 -3.09 1.88 14.39
CA LEU A 17 -4.55 1.95 14.22
C LEU A 17 -5.02 3.40 14.26
N MET A 18 -5.66 3.86 13.18
CA MET A 18 -6.41 5.11 13.13
C MET A 18 -7.90 4.80 13.14
N ASN A 19 -8.61 5.21 14.18
CA ASN A 19 -10.03 4.93 14.36
C ASN A 19 -10.81 6.20 14.71
N TYR A 20 -11.69 6.65 13.81
CA TYR A 20 -12.40 7.93 13.93
C TYR A 20 -11.47 9.15 14.08
N ILE A 21 -10.34 9.15 13.37
CA ILE A 21 -9.33 10.21 13.44
C ILE A 21 -9.45 11.13 12.23
N THR A 22 -9.48 12.44 12.48
CA THR A 22 -9.46 13.45 11.42
C THR A 22 -8.38 14.50 11.67
N TYR A 23 -7.92 15.15 10.60
CA TYR A 23 -6.98 16.28 10.66
C TYR A 23 -5.73 16.00 11.50
N SER A 24 -5.17 14.80 11.33
CA SER A 24 -4.02 14.31 12.09
C SER A 24 -2.84 14.03 11.18
N GLU A 25 -1.64 13.97 11.77
CA GLU A 25 -0.40 13.71 11.05
C GLU A 25 0.22 12.39 11.50
N LEU A 26 0.56 11.54 10.53
CA LEU A 26 1.33 10.32 10.71
C LEU A 26 2.59 10.45 9.88
N ARG A 27 3.73 10.73 10.51
CA ARG A 27 4.98 11.02 9.78
C ARG A 27 6.20 10.31 10.35
N ASP A 28 7.14 9.94 9.48
CA ASP A 28 8.45 9.42 9.90
C ASP A 28 8.38 8.17 10.80
N ASN A 29 7.30 7.38 10.73
CA ASN A 29 7.17 6.16 11.51
C ASN A 29 7.73 4.96 10.75
N PHE A 30 8.34 4.03 11.47
CA PHE A 30 8.82 2.76 10.96
C PHE A 30 8.01 1.62 11.56
N VAL A 31 7.30 0.87 10.73
CA VAL A 31 6.49 -0.27 11.14
C VAL A 31 6.91 -1.49 10.34
N SER A 32 7.34 -2.56 11.02
CA SER A 32 7.75 -3.78 10.33
C SER A 32 7.24 -5.06 10.96
N ASP A 33 7.15 -6.10 10.13
CA ASP A 33 6.95 -7.48 10.56
C ASP A 33 5.66 -7.71 11.37
N VAL A 34 4.58 -6.96 11.08
CA VAL A 34 3.30 -7.11 11.79
C VAL A 34 2.67 -8.45 11.41
N ARG A 35 2.34 -9.24 12.43
CA ARG A 35 1.87 -10.62 12.30
C ARG A 35 0.36 -10.70 12.48
N SER A 36 -0.22 -11.70 11.83
CA SER A 36 -1.61 -12.04 12.10
C SER A 36 -1.75 -12.53 13.53
N GLY A 37 -2.75 -12.03 14.26
CA GLY A 37 -3.06 -12.56 15.59
C GLY A 37 -3.53 -14.01 15.53
N ALA A 38 -3.26 -14.78 16.58
CA ALA A 38 -3.78 -16.13 16.72
C ALA A 38 -5.28 -16.08 17.08
N ALA A 39 -6.15 -16.34 16.11
CA ALA A 39 -7.50 -16.79 16.41
C ALA A 39 -7.49 -18.32 16.44
N GLU A 40 -7.93 -18.93 17.55
CA GLU A 40 -8.18 -20.37 17.58
C GLU A 40 -9.18 -20.73 16.47
N GLY A 41 -8.76 -21.52 15.48
CA GLY A 41 -9.63 -22.00 14.40
C GLY A 41 -9.30 -21.53 12.97
N GLY A 42 -8.19 -20.83 12.74
CA GLY A 42 -7.67 -20.54 11.40
C GLY A 42 -7.65 -19.05 11.04
N MET A 43 -7.53 -18.77 9.74
CA MET A 43 -7.38 -17.41 9.21
C MET A 43 -8.71 -16.65 9.31
N VAL A 44 -8.90 -15.86 10.38
CA VAL A 44 -10.08 -15.01 10.54
C VAL A 44 -9.91 -13.72 9.71
N SER A 45 -10.87 -13.43 8.84
CA SER A 45 -10.89 -12.15 8.11
C SER A 45 -10.94 -10.99 9.13
N GLY A 46 -9.92 -10.13 9.12
CA GLY A 46 -9.79 -9.00 10.06
C GLY A 46 -8.55 -9.05 10.95
N VAL A 47 -8.03 -10.23 11.30
CA VAL A 47 -6.81 -10.37 12.15
C VAL A 47 -5.50 -10.37 11.37
N GLU A 48 -5.54 -10.09 10.06
CA GLU A 48 -4.32 -10.00 9.24
C GLU A 48 -3.36 -8.97 9.84
N GLY A 49 -2.06 -9.27 9.96
CA GLY A 49 -1.06 -8.33 10.43
C GLY A 49 -0.94 -7.10 9.52
N LYS A 50 -1.54 -5.97 9.94
CA LYS A 50 -1.64 -4.72 9.18
C LYS A 50 -0.64 -3.70 9.68
N ALA A 51 0.30 -3.25 8.84
CA ALA A 51 1.25 -2.22 9.28
C ALA A 51 0.52 -0.91 9.63
N LEU A 52 -0.42 -0.48 8.78
CA LEU A 52 -1.34 0.62 9.05
C LEU A 52 -2.79 0.20 8.79
N PHE A 53 -3.65 0.36 9.80
CA PHE A 53 -5.10 0.18 9.66
C PHE A 53 -5.85 1.49 9.88
N ILE A 54 -6.64 1.89 8.89
CA ILE A 54 -7.41 3.13 8.88
C ILE A 54 -8.91 2.81 8.80
N TYR A 55 -9.62 3.19 9.86
CA TYR A 55 -11.05 3.00 10.01
C TYR A 55 -11.75 4.33 10.24
N ASN A 56 -12.70 4.66 9.36
CA ASN A 56 -13.50 5.89 9.38
C ASN A 56 -12.70 7.15 9.73
N SER A 57 -11.53 7.32 9.09
CA SER A 57 -10.59 8.41 9.38
C SER A 57 -10.27 9.17 8.09
N LEU A 58 -10.41 10.49 8.12
CA LEU A 58 -10.42 11.35 6.93
C LEU A 58 -9.54 12.60 7.13
N PHE A 59 -9.08 13.21 6.03
CA PHE A 59 -8.34 14.48 6.06
C PHE A 59 -7.03 14.42 6.87
N ASN A 60 -6.41 13.25 6.96
CA ASN A 60 -5.12 13.08 7.62
C ASN A 60 -3.97 13.22 6.62
N VAL A 61 -2.79 13.53 7.13
CA VAL A 61 -1.53 13.58 6.37
C VAL A 61 -0.68 12.39 6.80
N ILE A 62 -0.35 11.52 5.85
CA ILE A 62 0.38 10.26 6.07
C ILE A 62 1.57 10.26 5.12
N GLU A 63 2.76 10.60 5.64
CA GLU A 63 3.93 10.85 4.80
C GLU A 63 5.23 10.39 5.44
N HIS A 64 6.23 10.02 4.63
CA HIS A 64 7.56 9.60 5.11
C HIS A 64 7.55 8.40 6.06
N ASN A 65 6.47 7.62 6.09
CA ASN A 65 6.42 6.39 6.88
C ASN A 65 7.01 5.23 6.09
N HIS A 66 7.54 4.24 6.81
CA HIS A 66 8.09 3.01 6.27
C HIS A 66 7.26 1.83 6.80
N PHE A 67 6.57 1.13 5.90
CA PHE A 67 5.70 -0.02 6.20
C PHE A 67 6.27 -1.26 5.52
N GLU A 68 6.78 -2.20 6.31
CA GLU A 68 7.61 -3.28 5.80
C GLU A 68 7.21 -4.68 6.28
N ARG A 69 7.39 -5.70 5.42
CA ARG A 69 7.30 -7.14 5.75
C ARG A 69 6.04 -7.56 6.54
N SER A 70 4.93 -6.88 6.33
CA SER A 70 3.66 -7.18 7.00
C SER A 70 2.70 -7.93 6.07
N ALA A 71 1.64 -8.55 6.62
CA ALA A 71 0.64 -9.21 5.78
C ALA A 71 -0.08 -8.19 4.88
N VAL A 72 -0.38 -7.00 5.42
CA VAL A 72 -0.91 -5.88 4.65
C VAL A 72 -0.15 -4.61 5.03
N GLY A 73 0.37 -3.86 4.05
CA GLY A 73 1.05 -2.58 4.27
C GLY A 73 0.09 -1.52 4.80
N ILE A 74 -0.99 -1.26 4.07
CA ILE A 74 -2.05 -0.34 4.51
C ILE A 74 -3.44 -0.89 4.18
N HIS A 75 -4.33 -0.88 5.16
CA HIS A 75 -5.75 -1.23 4.99
C HIS A 75 -6.63 -0.03 5.33
N LEU A 76 -7.46 0.40 4.37
CA LEU A 76 -8.46 1.44 4.58
C LEU A 76 -9.86 0.88 4.39
N THR A 77 -10.75 1.22 5.31
CA THR A 77 -12.16 0.83 5.24
C THR A 77 -13.06 1.91 5.84
N ALA A 78 -14.37 1.69 5.79
CA ALA A 78 -15.40 2.55 6.37
C ALA A 78 -15.31 4.02 5.92
N GLY A 79 -15.06 4.25 4.62
CA GLY A 79 -15.05 5.60 4.05
C GLY A 79 -13.86 6.46 4.47
N SER A 80 -12.71 5.84 4.77
CA SER A 80 -11.46 6.54 5.11
C SER A 80 -10.81 7.24 3.90
N GLU A 81 -11.55 8.16 3.31
CA GLU A 81 -11.23 8.89 2.10
C GLU A 81 -10.62 10.27 2.42
N ASP A 82 -10.11 10.95 1.40
CA ASP A 82 -9.56 12.31 1.50
C ASP A 82 -8.37 12.43 2.47
N ASN A 83 -7.59 11.36 2.63
CA ASN A 83 -6.29 11.36 3.29
C ASN A 83 -5.18 11.68 2.27
N ARG A 84 -4.20 12.50 2.65
CA ARG A 84 -2.98 12.73 1.85
C ARG A 84 -1.99 11.62 2.16
N ILE A 85 -1.73 10.75 1.19
CA ILE A 85 -0.82 9.60 1.32
C ILE A 85 0.25 9.72 0.23
N ALA A 86 1.43 10.23 0.58
CA ALA A 86 2.55 10.44 -0.33
C ALA A 86 3.89 10.31 0.42
N ASP A 87 4.98 10.10 -0.30
CA ASP A 87 6.35 9.96 0.24
C ASP A 87 6.51 8.83 1.27
N ASN A 88 5.61 7.85 1.32
CA ASN A 88 5.78 6.65 2.16
C ASN A 88 6.55 5.57 1.41
N ALA A 89 7.07 4.59 2.14
CA ALA A 89 7.66 3.38 1.60
C ALA A 89 6.83 2.16 2.00
N PHE A 90 6.38 1.40 1.01
CA PHE A 90 5.69 0.12 1.17
C PHE A 90 6.60 -0.99 0.64
N VAL A 91 7.23 -1.72 1.55
CA VAL A 91 8.35 -2.63 1.23
C VAL A 91 8.01 -4.06 1.65
N ASP A 92 7.97 -4.96 0.68
CA ASP A 92 7.88 -6.41 0.88
C ASP A 92 6.70 -6.86 1.77
N ASN A 93 5.62 -6.08 1.77
CA ASN A 93 4.35 -6.52 2.34
C ASN A 93 3.72 -7.56 1.43
N GLN A 94 3.02 -8.56 1.99
CA GLN A 94 2.36 -9.59 1.18
C GLN A 94 1.26 -9.01 0.29
N GLN A 95 0.58 -7.98 0.80
CA GLN A 95 -0.32 -7.11 0.07
C GLN A 95 0.01 -5.67 0.42
N GLN A 96 0.42 -4.84 -0.55
CA GLN A 96 0.77 -3.44 -0.27
C GLN A 96 -0.44 -2.66 0.23
N VAL A 97 -1.57 -2.77 -0.47
CA VAL A 97 -2.80 -2.03 -0.16
C VAL A 97 -4.01 -2.95 -0.13
N LYS A 98 -4.84 -2.80 0.89
CA LYS A 98 -6.21 -3.30 0.95
C LYS A 98 -7.16 -2.11 1.06
N TYR A 99 -7.81 -1.73 -0.03
CA TYR A 99 -8.72 -0.59 -0.06
C TYR A 99 -10.17 -1.05 -0.19
N VAL A 100 -11.00 -0.74 0.80
CA VAL A 100 -12.41 -1.13 0.85
C VAL A 100 -13.28 0.13 0.93
N ALA A 101 -13.49 0.77 -0.22
CA ALA A 101 -14.34 1.96 -0.37
C ALA A 101 -14.79 2.14 -1.84
N THR A 102 -15.57 3.19 -2.12
CA THR A 102 -16.30 3.38 -3.38
C THR A 102 -15.84 4.55 -4.23
N ARG A 103 -14.85 5.33 -3.77
CA ARG A 103 -14.21 6.40 -4.56
C ARG A 103 -12.78 6.05 -4.95
N LEU A 104 -12.39 6.47 -6.16
CA LEU A 104 -11.00 6.46 -6.60
C LEU A 104 -10.21 7.48 -5.77
N GLN A 105 -9.05 7.10 -5.27
CA GLN A 105 -8.15 7.96 -4.50
C GLN A 105 -6.83 8.15 -5.24
N GLU A 106 -6.32 9.39 -5.21
CA GLU A 106 -4.97 9.72 -5.66
C GLU A 106 -4.01 9.69 -4.46
N TRP A 107 -3.02 8.82 -4.51
CA TRP A 107 -1.97 8.70 -3.49
C TRP A 107 -0.65 9.23 -4.03
N SER A 108 -0.74 10.45 -4.54
CA SER A 108 0.40 11.29 -4.87
C SER A 108 0.01 12.74 -4.61
N ALA A 109 1.00 13.57 -4.32
CA ALA A 109 0.77 14.98 -4.12
C ALA A 109 2.00 15.78 -4.56
N GLN A 110 1.76 16.92 -5.22
CA GLN A 110 2.81 17.82 -5.70
C GLN A 110 3.84 17.10 -6.60
N GLY A 111 3.39 16.16 -7.42
CA GLY A 111 4.25 15.42 -8.35
C GLY A 111 5.10 14.32 -7.70
N ARG A 112 4.77 13.92 -6.46
CA ARG A 112 5.45 12.85 -5.74
C ARG A 112 4.44 11.88 -5.15
N GLY A 113 4.68 10.60 -5.35
CA GLY A 113 3.89 9.48 -4.86
C GLY A 113 4.57 8.76 -3.72
N ASN A 114 4.34 7.46 -3.64
CA ASN A 114 4.96 6.58 -2.66
C ASN A 114 5.95 5.64 -3.35
N TYR A 115 6.84 5.05 -2.57
CA TYR A 115 7.68 3.96 -3.02
C TYR A 115 6.98 2.62 -2.78
N TRP A 116 7.02 1.75 -3.77
CA TRP A 116 6.43 0.41 -3.74
C TRP A 116 7.48 -0.60 -4.20
N SER A 117 7.84 -1.57 -3.36
CA SER A 117 8.89 -2.54 -3.72
C SER A 117 8.51 -3.48 -4.88
N ASP A 118 7.22 -3.55 -5.22
CA ASP A 118 6.64 -4.30 -6.33
C ASP A 118 6.30 -3.43 -7.54
N TYR A 119 6.70 -2.15 -7.56
CA TYR A 119 6.56 -1.29 -8.73
C TYR A 119 7.50 -1.75 -9.86
N LEU A 120 6.93 -2.05 -11.03
CA LEU A 120 7.65 -2.56 -12.21
C LEU A 120 7.76 -1.54 -13.35
N GLY A 121 7.47 -0.26 -13.08
CA GLY A 121 7.60 0.79 -14.08
C GLY A 121 9.05 1.19 -14.35
N TRP A 122 9.22 2.28 -15.10
CA TRP A 122 10.52 2.80 -15.48
C TRP A 122 10.52 4.32 -15.36
N ASP A 123 11.72 4.89 -15.29
CA ASP A 123 11.98 6.33 -15.27
C ASP A 123 12.92 6.63 -16.45
N ARG A 124 12.39 7.23 -17.53
CA ARG A 124 13.17 7.53 -18.75
C ARG A 124 13.85 8.89 -18.69
N ASN A 125 13.28 9.83 -17.94
CA ASN A 125 13.80 11.19 -17.80
C ASN A 125 14.78 11.32 -16.62
N ASN A 126 15.00 10.25 -15.85
CA ASN A 126 15.88 10.15 -14.69
C ASN A 126 15.58 11.19 -13.61
N ASP A 127 14.30 11.44 -13.32
CA ASP A 127 13.86 12.37 -12.27
C ASP A 127 13.55 11.69 -10.92
N ALA A 128 13.81 10.38 -10.83
CA ALA A 128 13.51 9.49 -9.70
C ALA A 128 12.01 9.27 -9.43
N VAL A 129 11.16 9.58 -10.41
CA VAL A 129 9.72 9.29 -10.41
C VAL A 129 9.42 8.37 -11.60
N GLY A 130 8.55 7.38 -11.39
CA GLY A 130 8.17 6.44 -12.43
C GLY A 130 7.22 7.06 -13.46
N ASP A 131 7.49 6.80 -14.75
CA ASP A 131 6.69 7.24 -15.90
C ASP A 131 5.35 6.49 -16.04
N VAL A 132 5.15 5.43 -15.25
CA VAL A 132 3.96 4.56 -15.31
C VAL A 132 3.19 4.67 -14.00
N ILE A 133 1.89 4.94 -14.10
CA ILE A 133 0.99 4.97 -12.95
C ILE A 133 0.98 3.61 -12.23
N TYR A 134 1.01 3.61 -10.90
CA TYR A 134 0.85 2.41 -10.07
C TYR A 134 -0.59 2.31 -9.52
N GLU A 135 -1.20 1.12 -9.60
CA GLU A 135 -2.58 0.87 -9.17
C GLU A 135 -2.64 -0.41 -8.32
N PRO A 136 -2.40 -0.34 -6.99
CA PRO A 136 -2.17 -1.53 -6.14
C PRO A 136 -3.40 -2.44 -5.92
N ASN A 137 -4.57 -2.08 -6.44
CA ASN A 137 -5.82 -2.83 -6.25
C ASN A 137 -6.49 -3.22 -7.59
N ASP A 138 -5.76 -3.26 -8.71
CA ASP A 138 -6.39 -3.63 -9.99
C ASP A 138 -6.82 -5.11 -10.02
N ASN A 139 -7.88 -5.41 -10.76
CA ASN A 139 -8.57 -6.71 -10.76
C ASN A 139 -7.71 -7.84 -11.33
N VAL A 140 -6.74 -7.52 -12.19
CA VAL A 140 -5.76 -8.50 -12.68
C VAL A 140 -4.79 -8.88 -11.58
N ASP A 141 -4.34 -7.90 -10.79
CA ASP A 141 -3.44 -8.14 -9.67
C ASP A 141 -4.12 -8.96 -8.58
N ARG A 142 -5.43 -8.75 -8.38
CA ARG A 142 -6.24 -9.63 -7.52
C ARG A 142 -6.31 -11.07 -8.02
N LEU A 143 -6.45 -11.30 -9.33
CA LEU A 143 -6.46 -12.65 -9.90
C LEU A 143 -5.09 -13.34 -9.72
N LEU A 144 -4.00 -12.59 -9.92
CA LEU A 144 -2.63 -13.07 -9.73
C LEU A 144 -2.30 -13.35 -8.25
N TRP A 145 -2.91 -12.60 -7.33
CA TRP A 145 -2.81 -12.81 -5.89
C TRP A 145 -3.57 -14.07 -5.44
N LEU A 146 -4.79 -14.28 -5.94
CA LEU A 146 -5.60 -15.47 -5.62
C LEU A 146 -5.00 -16.77 -6.20
N TYR A 147 -4.29 -16.67 -7.32
CA TYR A 147 -3.77 -17.82 -8.05
C TYR A 147 -2.32 -17.60 -8.49
N PRO A 148 -1.32 -17.75 -7.59
CA PRO A 148 0.10 -17.52 -7.90
C PRO A 148 0.62 -18.32 -9.10
N GLN A 149 0.06 -19.51 -9.36
CA GLN A 149 0.34 -20.36 -10.52
C GLN A 149 0.05 -19.68 -11.87
N VAL A 150 -0.78 -18.63 -11.90
CA VAL A 150 -1.12 -17.86 -13.10
C VAL A 150 0.04 -16.93 -13.52
N ARG A 151 1.03 -16.68 -12.66
CA ARG A 151 2.24 -15.91 -13.01
C ARG A 151 3.02 -16.50 -14.20
N LEU A 152 2.94 -17.82 -14.41
CA LEU A 152 3.58 -18.46 -15.58
C LEU A 152 2.89 -18.11 -16.90
N LEU A 153 1.65 -17.63 -16.85
CA LEU A 153 0.82 -17.31 -18.01
C LEU A 153 0.91 -15.83 -18.40
N MET A 154 1.77 -15.04 -17.75
CA MET A 154 1.85 -13.59 -17.97
C MET A 154 2.14 -13.18 -19.41
N ASN A 155 2.87 -14.01 -20.14
CA ASN A 155 3.20 -13.81 -21.55
C ASN A 155 2.33 -14.68 -22.48
N SER A 156 1.21 -15.22 -21.97
CA SER A 156 0.30 -16.02 -22.77
C SER A 156 -0.66 -15.12 -23.56
N PRO A 157 -1.04 -15.51 -24.79
CA PRO A 157 -2.00 -14.77 -25.60
C PRO A 157 -3.35 -14.53 -24.91
N SER A 158 -3.78 -15.45 -24.03
CA SER A 158 -5.04 -15.32 -23.29
C SER A 158 -5.01 -14.17 -22.29
N ILE A 159 -3.88 -13.95 -21.61
CA ILE A 159 -3.70 -12.83 -20.68
C ILE A 159 -3.60 -11.50 -21.43
N GLU A 160 -2.96 -11.48 -22.60
CA GLU A 160 -2.91 -10.28 -23.46
C GLU A 160 -4.29 -9.86 -23.95
N VAL A 161 -5.11 -10.82 -24.40
CA VAL A 161 -6.51 -10.57 -24.80
C VAL A 161 -7.32 -10.05 -23.62
N LEU A 162 -7.19 -10.65 -22.44
CA LEU A 162 -7.90 -10.20 -21.24
C LEU A 162 -7.54 -8.75 -20.88
N ARG A 163 -6.24 -8.40 -20.92
CA ARG A 163 -5.74 -7.03 -20.71
C ARG A 163 -6.27 -6.07 -21.76
N TRP A 164 -6.32 -6.48 -23.03
CA TRP A 164 -6.89 -5.68 -24.11
C TRP A 164 -8.39 -5.43 -23.89
N VAL A 165 -9.16 -6.47 -23.56
CA VAL A 165 -10.60 -6.35 -23.27
C VAL A 165 -10.85 -5.39 -22.11
N GLN A 166 -10.09 -5.47 -21.02
CA GLN A 166 -10.24 -4.56 -19.88
C GLN A 166 -9.90 -3.10 -20.23
N ARG A 167 -8.94 -2.86 -21.11
CA ARG A 167 -8.61 -1.52 -21.62
C ARG A 167 -9.71 -0.98 -22.55
N SER A 168 -10.27 -1.83 -23.40
CA SER A 168 -11.28 -1.46 -24.41
C SER A 168 -12.69 -1.35 -23.84
N PHE A 169 -13.00 -2.11 -22.79
CA PHE A 169 -14.25 -2.08 -22.06
C PHE A 169 -13.93 -1.94 -20.58
N PRO A 170 -13.69 -0.72 -20.09
CA PRO A 170 -13.59 -0.49 -18.66
C PRO A 170 -14.96 -0.80 -18.04
N VAL A 171 -15.18 -2.05 -17.63
CA VAL A 171 -16.19 -2.42 -16.63
C VAL A 171 -15.90 -1.48 -15.48
N THR A 172 -16.81 -0.54 -15.21
CA THR A 172 -16.64 0.59 -14.25
C THR A 172 -15.53 0.29 -13.26
N LYS A 173 -14.33 0.80 -13.55
CA LYS A 173 -13.10 0.42 -12.85
C LYS A 173 -13.41 0.44 -11.36
N SER A 174 -13.22 -0.69 -10.66
CA SER A 174 -13.57 -0.74 -9.24
C SER A 174 -12.84 0.43 -8.56
N PRO A 175 -13.54 1.28 -7.82
CA PRO A 175 -12.94 2.44 -7.19
C PRO A 175 -11.71 2.00 -6.39
N GLY A 176 -10.55 2.54 -6.73
CA GLY A 176 -9.28 1.99 -6.29
C GLY A 176 -8.35 3.08 -5.77
N VAL A 177 -7.10 2.66 -5.60
CA VAL A 177 -6.00 3.57 -5.32
C VAL A 177 -5.20 3.71 -6.59
N LYS A 178 -4.79 4.94 -6.88
CA LYS A 178 -3.90 5.27 -7.98
C LYS A 178 -2.79 6.15 -7.44
N ASP A 179 -1.56 5.80 -7.75
CA ASP A 179 -0.38 6.64 -7.53
C ASP A 179 0.17 7.06 -8.90
N SER A 180 0.00 8.34 -9.22
CA SER A 180 0.42 8.89 -10.52
C SER A 180 1.91 9.24 -10.59
N PHE A 181 2.62 9.25 -9.47
CA PHE A 181 4.02 9.66 -9.38
C PHE A 181 4.83 8.70 -8.48
N PRO A 182 4.80 7.38 -8.72
CA PRO A 182 5.47 6.41 -7.87
C PRO A 182 6.97 6.71 -7.81
N LEU A 183 7.57 6.59 -6.63
CA LEU A 183 8.98 6.90 -6.43
C LEU A 183 9.85 5.73 -6.86
N MET A 184 10.93 6.00 -7.58
CA MET A 184 11.90 4.97 -8.02
C MET A 184 12.87 4.56 -6.91
N ASN A 185 13.08 5.45 -5.94
CA ASN A 185 14.02 5.25 -4.85
C ASN A 185 13.27 5.28 -3.51
N LEU A 186 13.75 4.49 -2.56
CA LEU A 186 13.25 4.47 -1.19
C LEU A 186 13.39 5.88 -0.56
N PRO A 187 12.30 6.57 -0.18
CA PRO A 187 12.35 7.93 0.36
C PRO A 187 12.70 7.97 1.86
N THR A 188 12.67 6.82 2.52
CA THR A 188 12.95 6.67 3.94
C THR A 188 14.32 6.04 4.14
N LEU A 189 15.05 6.48 5.15
CA LEU A 189 16.32 5.85 5.49
C LEU A 189 16.05 4.52 6.21
N PRO A 190 16.81 3.44 5.90
CA PRO A 190 16.79 2.25 6.73
C PRO A 190 17.19 2.66 8.16
N PRO A 191 16.57 2.07 9.20
CA PRO A 191 16.81 2.49 10.57
C PRO A 191 18.31 2.39 10.88
N THR A 192 18.88 3.48 11.38
CA THR A 192 20.24 3.46 11.93
C THR A 192 20.27 2.37 12.99
N GLN A 193 20.99 1.28 12.72
CA GLN A 193 21.34 0.33 13.78
C GLN A 193 22.12 1.13 14.81
N GLY A 194 21.53 1.31 15.99
CA GLY A 194 22.27 1.86 17.13
C GLY A 194 23.53 1.00 17.37
N PRO A 195 24.59 1.58 17.94
CA PRO A 195 25.84 0.84 18.11
C PRO A 195 25.57 -0.45 18.89
N ILE A 196 26.05 -1.57 18.36
CA ILE A 196 26.17 -2.81 19.11
C ILE A 196 27.16 -2.51 20.25
N LEU A 197 26.66 -2.42 21.48
CA LEU A 197 27.47 -2.39 22.70
C LEU A 197 27.87 -3.80 23.10
#